data_AF-A0AA37P8Y3-F1
#
_entry.id   AF-A0AA37P8Y3-F1
#
_cell.length_a   1.000
_cell.length_b   1.000
_cell.length_c   1.000
_cell.angle_alpha   90.00
_cell.angle_beta   90.00
_cell.angle_gamma   90.00
#
_symmetry.space_group_name_H-M   'P 1'
#
loop_
_entity.id
_entity.type
_entity.pdbx_description
1 polymer ?
#
loop_
_entity_poly.entity_id
_entity_poly.type
_entity_poly.pdbx_seq_one_letter_code
_entity_poly.pdbx_strand_id
1 'polypeptide(L)'
;MSFPNLFLKLGDGTPIAWSFLDWTFWDSLETAQMIDLLLYKGTDGSLSSLHCEPPYRQRGYAKALAAKLFKRNSSDYGPDGWASADVAPDNLGSRGMCKSLNGKHAWNCSWNILQFDEEKEAES
;
A
#
# COMPACT_ATOMS: atom_id res chain seq x y z
N MET A 1 2.26 -15.07 -9.65
CA MET A 1 3.32 -14.29 -8.99
C MET A 1 2.93 -14.07 -7.54
N SER A 2 3.86 -14.07 -6.59
CA SER A 2 3.58 -13.85 -5.16
C SER A 2 4.11 -12.48 -4.75
N PHE A 3 3.27 -11.64 -4.14
CA PHE A 3 3.65 -10.31 -3.70
C PHE A 3 4.50 -10.37 -2.42
N PRO A 4 5.58 -9.58 -2.31
CA PRO A 4 6.36 -9.52 -1.08
C PRO A 4 5.48 -9.05 0.09
N ASN A 5 5.43 -9.87 1.14
CA ASN A 5 4.61 -9.60 2.31
C ASN A 5 5.34 -10.03 3.59
N LEU A 6 4.95 -9.39 4.70
CA LEU A 6 5.41 -9.76 6.04
C LEU A 6 4.26 -9.69 7.03
N PHE A 7 4.24 -10.65 7.93
CA PHE A 7 3.32 -10.70 9.07
C PHE A 7 4.12 -10.77 10.37
N LEU A 8 3.71 -9.98 11.35
CA LEU A 8 4.09 -10.16 12.74
C LEU A 8 2.93 -10.85 13.46
N LYS A 9 3.22 -11.97 14.10
CA LYS A 9 2.24 -12.82 14.78
C LYS A 9 2.63 -13.03 16.25
N LEU A 10 1.64 -13.21 17.11
CA LEU A 10 1.83 -13.69 18.48
C LEU A 10 2.24 -15.17 18.48
N GLY A 11 2.61 -15.69 19.66
CA GLY A 11 3.01 -17.09 19.82
C GLY A 11 1.91 -18.10 19.46
N ASP A 12 0.64 -17.69 19.53
CA ASP A 12 -0.53 -18.49 19.13
C ASP A 12 -0.84 -18.41 17.63
N GLY A 13 -0.06 -17.64 16.85
CA GLY A 13 -0.25 -17.44 15.41
C GLY A 13 -1.16 -16.27 15.03
N THR A 14 -1.76 -15.56 15.99
CA THR A 14 -2.62 -14.39 15.72
C THR A 14 -1.82 -13.26 15.08
N PRO A 15 -2.19 -12.75 13.87
CA PRO A 15 -1.51 -11.62 13.26
C PRO A 15 -1.83 -10.32 14.00
N ILE A 16 -0.80 -9.52 14.30
CA ILE A 16 -0.93 -8.24 14.99
C ILE A 16 -0.43 -7.05 14.17
N ALA A 17 0.35 -7.30 13.12
CA ALA A 17 0.76 -6.30 12.16
C ALA A 17 1.17 -6.97 10.85
N TRP A 18 0.97 -6.29 9.73
CA TRP A 18 1.31 -6.80 8.41
C TRP A 18 1.64 -5.67 7.45
N SER A 19 2.42 -6.02 6.42
CA SER A 19 2.81 -5.10 5.36
C SER A 19 2.91 -5.82 4.02
N PHE A 20 2.47 -5.15 2.96
CA PHE A 20 2.54 -5.63 1.59
C PHE A 20 3.26 -4.60 0.72
N LEU A 21 4.16 -5.09 -0.15
CA LEU A 21 4.60 -4.35 -1.32
C LEU A 21 3.75 -4.86 -2.47
N ASP A 22 3.00 -3.96 -3.07
CA ASP A 22 2.12 -4.29 -4.18
C ASP A 22 2.24 -3.23 -5.26
N TRP A 23 1.72 -3.60 -6.41
CA TRP A 23 1.16 -2.66 -7.36
C TRP A 23 -0.01 -1.93 -6.70
N THR A 24 -0.17 -0.62 -6.93
CA THR A 24 -1.43 0.06 -6.61
C THR A 24 -2.51 -0.44 -7.56
N PHE A 25 -3.08 -1.62 -7.30
CA PHE A 25 -4.28 -2.06 -7.99
C PHE A 25 -5.32 -2.57 -7.00
N TRP A 26 -6.48 -1.98 -7.18
CA TRP A 26 -7.65 -1.99 -6.34
C TRP A 26 -8.34 -3.35 -6.47
N ASP A 27 -8.22 -4.23 -5.47
CA ASP A 27 -8.93 -5.51 -5.52
C ASP A 27 -10.29 -5.39 -4.81
N SER A 28 -11.31 -4.98 -5.57
CA SER A 28 -12.71 -5.32 -5.35
C SER A 28 -13.57 -5.00 -6.60
N LEU A 29 -13.56 -5.94 -7.55
CA LEU A 29 -14.64 -6.25 -8.49
C LEU A 29 -14.93 -5.28 -9.67
N GLU A 30 -14.77 -5.86 -10.87
CA GLU A 30 -15.47 -5.54 -12.13
C GLU A 30 -15.36 -4.12 -12.68
N THR A 31 -14.29 -3.84 -13.46
CA THR A 31 -14.34 -3.03 -14.71
C THR A 31 -12.94 -2.96 -15.33
N ALA A 32 -12.59 -4.00 -16.10
CA ALA A 32 -11.45 -3.91 -17.02
C ALA A 32 -11.89 -3.11 -18.26
N GLN A 33 -11.74 -1.78 -18.24
CA GLN A 33 -11.65 -0.95 -19.45
C GLN A 33 -11.15 0.45 -19.10
N MET A 34 -10.13 0.90 -19.83
CA MET A 34 -9.46 2.23 -19.78
C MET A 34 -8.29 2.40 -18.79
N ILE A 35 -7.10 1.94 -19.21
CA ILE A 35 -5.81 2.67 -19.29
C ILE A 35 -4.70 1.62 -19.54
N ASP A 36 -4.67 1.10 -20.76
CA ASP A 36 -3.77 0.03 -21.18
C ASP A 36 -2.54 0.55 -21.96
N LEU A 37 -1.91 1.66 -21.54
CA LEU A 37 -0.85 2.25 -22.40
C LEU A 37 0.35 2.95 -21.74
N LEU A 38 0.63 2.85 -20.42
CA LEU A 38 1.83 3.53 -19.87
C LEU A 38 2.78 2.79 -18.90
N LEU A 39 2.57 1.57 -18.42
CA LEU A 39 3.46 1.00 -17.38
C LEU A 39 3.70 -0.52 -17.45
N TYR A 40 4.00 -1.10 -18.62
CA TYR A 40 4.26 -2.55 -18.72
C TYR A 40 5.58 -3.04 -18.04
N LYS A 41 6.43 -2.17 -17.46
CA LYS A 41 7.68 -2.60 -16.76
C LYS A 41 8.14 -1.68 -15.62
N GLY A 42 7.22 -1.04 -14.90
CA GLY A 42 7.57 -0.12 -13.81
C GLY A 42 6.82 -0.43 -12.53
N THR A 43 7.12 -1.56 -11.89
CA THR A 43 6.77 -1.74 -10.48
C THR A 43 7.61 -0.76 -9.65
N ASP A 44 6.97 0.19 -9.00
CA ASP A 44 7.59 1.34 -8.32
C ASP A 44 8.03 1.05 -6.87
N GLY A 45 7.90 -0.20 -6.42
CA GLY A 45 8.26 -0.61 -5.06
C GLY A 45 7.41 0.06 -3.99
N SER A 46 6.17 0.46 -4.31
CA SER A 46 5.28 1.14 -3.39
C SER A 46 4.72 0.22 -2.29
N LEU A 47 4.62 0.78 -1.08
CA LEU A 47 3.98 0.14 0.06
C LEU A 47 2.45 0.30 -0.07
N SER A 48 1.77 -0.79 -0.42
CA SER A 48 0.33 -0.77 -0.69
C SER A 48 -0.53 -0.85 0.57
N SER A 49 -0.05 -1.57 1.58
CA SER A 49 -0.76 -1.70 2.86
C SER A 49 0.21 -1.92 4.00
N LEU A 50 -0.03 -1.20 5.10
CA LEU A 50 0.65 -1.36 6.37
C LEU A 50 -0.36 -1.20 7.48
N HIS A 51 -0.48 -2.22 8.32
CA HIS A 51 -1.38 -2.21 9.45
C HIS A 51 -0.69 -2.69 10.71
N CYS A 52 -1.14 -2.14 11.84
CA CYS A 52 -0.83 -2.63 13.16
C CYS A 52 -2.08 -2.52 14.02
N GLU A 53 -2.43 -3.62 14.69
CA GLU A 53 -3.61 -3.72 15.54
C GLU A 53 -3.56 -2.68 16.67
N PRO A 54 -4.68 -2.00 17.00
CA PRO A 54 -4.69 -0.87 17.94
C PRO A 54 -3.96 -1.12 19.27
N PRO A 55 -4.13 -2.27 19.96
CA PRO A 55 -3.45 -2.55 21.23
C PRO A 55 -1.91 -2.63 21.12
N TYR A 56 -1.40 -2.85 19.90
CA TYR A 56 0.01 -3.09 19.60
C TYR A 56 0.68 -1.90 18.88
N ARG A 57 -0.04 -0.80 18.65
CA ARG A 57 0.49 0.44 18.04
C ARG A 57 1.48 1.14 18.96
N GLN A 58 2.26 2.07 18.38
CA GLN A 58 3.27 2.87 19.08
C GLN A 58 4.43 2.06 19.72
N ARG A 59 4.62 0.81 19.27
CA ARG A 59 5.72 -0.07 19.71
C ARG A 59 6.79 -0.30 18.62
N GLY A 60 6.67 0.38 17.48
CA GLY A 60 7.60 0.30 16.35
C GLY A 60 7.38 -0.86 15.38
N TYR A 61 6.36 -1.72 15.58
CA TYR A 61 6.13 -2.88 14.70
C TYR A 61 5.88 -2.51 13.23
N ALA A 62 5.04 -1.49 12.99
CA ALA A 62 4.75 -1.02 11.63
C ALA A 62 6.03 -0.54 10.90
N LYS A 63 6.86 0.26 11.59
CA LYS A 63 8.15 0.71 11.08
C LYS A 63 9.07 -0.47 10.79
N ALA A 64 9.17 -1.43 11.70
CA ALA A 64 10.05 -2.58 11.57
C ALA A 64 9.66 -3.46 10.37
N LEU A 65 8.35 -3.69 10.18
CA LEU A 65 7.83 -4.44 9.03
C LEU A 65 8.14 -3.73 7.71
N ALA A 66 7.78 -2.44 7.59
CA ALA A 66 8.03 -1.66 6.38
C ALA A 66 9.53 -1.56 6.05
N ALA A 67 10.39 -1.24 7.02
CA ALA A 67 11.84 -1.18 6.81
C ALA A 67 12.42 -2.52 6.34
N LYS A 68 11.96 -3.62 6.94
CA LYS A 68 12.41 -4.97 6.58
C LYS A 68 11.95 -5.36 5.18
N LEU A 69 10.73 -4.97 4.80
CA LEU A 69 10.17 -5.24 3.49
C LEU A 69 10.91 -4.45 2.40
N PHE A 70 11.10 -3.14 2.59
CA PHE A 70 11.89 -2.31 1.67
C PHE A 70 13.32 -2.83 1.53
N LYS A 71 14.02 -3.13 2.62
CA LYS A 71 15.41 -3.62 2.57
C LYS A 71 15.56 -4.94 1.80
N ARG A 72 14.52 -5.77 1.78
CA ARG A 72 14.56 -7.08 1.11
C ARG A 72 14.22 -7.01 -0.37
N ASN A 73 13.37 -6.07 -0.76
CA ASN A 73 12.69 -6.12 -2.05
C ASN A 73 12.86 -4.85 -2.89
N SER A 74 13.33 -3.72 -2.35
CA SER A 74 13.46 -2.47 -3.13
C SER A 74 14.39 -2.63 -4.34
N SER A 75 15.43 -3.47 -4.23
CA SER A 75 16.34 -3.79 -5.34
C SER A 75 15.67 -4.53 -6.49
N ASP A 76 14.55 -5.22 -6.23
CA ASP A 76 13.78 -5.91 -7.26
C ASP A 76 13.02 -4.91 -8.14
N TYR A 77 12.82 -3.68 -7.64
CA TYR A 77 12.07 -2.60 -8.26
C TYR A 77 12.95 -1.51 -8.88
N GLY A 78 14.20 -1.39 -8.43
CA GLY A 78 15.17 -0.45 -9.01
C GLY A 78 16.51 -0.47 -8.27
N PRO A 79 17.62 -0.10 -8.95
CA PRO A 79 18.94 -0.06 -8.33
C PRO A 79 19.15 1.13 -7.39
N ASP A 80 18.26 2.14 -7.44
CA ASP A 80 18.36 3.37 -6.68
C ASP A 80 17.83 3.22 -5.23
N GLY A 81 17.11 2.13 -4.95
CA GLY A 81 16.61 1.78 -3.62
C GLY A 81 15.47 2.69 -3.13
N TRP A 82 14.85 3.47 -4.02
CA TRP A 82 13.70 4.29 -3.66
C TRP A 82 12.44 3.44 -3.53
N ALA A 83 11.57 3.86 -2.62
CA ALA A 83 10.26 3.27 -2.42
C ALA A 83 9.29 4.38 -2.02
N SER A 84 8.01 4.18 -2.31
CA SER A 84 6.97 5.17 -2.10
C SER A 84 5.82 4.61 -1.26
N ALA A 85 5.00 5.50 -0.70
CA ALA A 85 3.78 5.14 0.00
C ALA A 85 2.83 6.34 -0.05
N ASP A 86 1.60 6.11 -0.50
CA ASP A 86 0.56 7.12 -0.43
C ASP A 86 -0.05 7.14 0.98
N VAL A 87 -0.16 8.34 1.54
CA VAL A 87 -0.70 8.53 2.88
C VAL A 87 -1.67 9.69 2.88
N ALA A 88 -2.89 9.45 3.38
CA ALA A 88 -3.91 10.49 3.51
C ALA A 88 -3.37 11.67 4.37
N PRO A 89 -3.63 12.94 3.97
CA PRO A 89 -3.08 14.12 4.66
C PRO A 89 -3.39 14.18 6.16
N ASP A 90 -4.56 13.70 6.56
CA ASP A 90 -5.11 13.64 7.91
C ASP A 90 -4.66 12.38 8.70
N ASN A 91 -4.08 11.38 8.03
CA ASN A 91 -3.53 10.19 8.69
C ASN A 91 -2.16 10.47 9.33
N LEU A 92 -2.18 11.19 10.46
CA LEU A 92 -0.98 11.61 11.19
C LEU A 92 -0.09 10.43 11.63
N GLY A 93 -0.69 9.28 11.95
CA GLY A 93 0.03 8.08 12.35
C GLY A 93 0.91 7.52 11.23
N SER A 94 0.35 7.38 10.03
CA SER A 94 1.08 6.86 8.86
C SER A 94 2.10 7.89 8.36
N ARG A 95 1.78 9.19 8.42
CA ARG A 95 2.74 10.27 8.11
C ARG A 95 3.93 10.24 9.06
N GLY A 96 3.68 10.07 10.36
CA GLY A 96 4.72 9.90 11.37
C GLY A 96 5.57 8.65 11.13
N MET A 97 4.93 7.55 10.74
CA MET A 97 5.61 6.30 10.39
C MET A 97 6.54 6.48 9.17
N CYS A 98 6.06 7.05 8.05
CA CYS A 98 6.89 7.33 6.87
C CYS A 98 8.06 8.27 7.20
N LYS A 99 7.81 9.34 7.96
CA LYS A 99 8.89 10.23 8.46
C LYS A 99 9.91 9.49 9.31
N SER A 100 9.48 8.54 10.13
CA SER A 100 10.38 7.73 10.97
C SER A 100 11.27 6.77 10.16
N LEU A 101 10.91 6.50 8.90
CA LEU A 101 11.70 5.76 7.90
C LEU A 101 12.55 6.70 7.03
N ASN A 102 12.70 7.96 7.43
CA ASN A 102 13.38 9.00 6.66
C ASN A 102 12.68 9.37 5.34
N GLY A 103 11.41 8.98 5.19
CA GLY A 103 10.58 9.33 4.05
C GLY A 103 10.29 10.84 4.02
N LYS A 104 10.24 11.39 2.81
CA LYS A 104 9.95 12.80 2.54
C LYS A 104 8.67 12.91 1.75
N HIS A 105 7.89 13.97 1.99
CA HIS A 105 6.80 14.31 1.10
C HIS A 105 7.38 14.69 -0.26
N ALA A 106 6.92 14.02 -1.32
CA ALA A 106 7.46 14.18 -2.66
C ALA A 106 6.45 14.84 -3.60
N TRP A 107 5.18 14.43 -3.54
CA TRP A 107 4.08 15.00 -4.32
C TRP A 107 2.74 14.80 -3.61
N ASN A 108 1.70 15.47 -4.10
CA ASN A 108 0.32 15.25 -3.70
C ASN A 108 -0.40 14.47 -4.80
N CYS A 109 -1.10 13.39 -4.43
CA CYS A 109 -2.02 12.66 -5.29
C CYS A 109 -3.45 12.88 -4.80
N SER A 110 -4.41 12.88 -5.73
CA SER A 110 -5.84 12.76 -5.41
C SER A 110 -6.38 11.43 -5.90
N TRP A 111 -7.19 10.79 -5.07
CA TRP A 111 -7.93 9.58 -5.43
C TRP A 111 -9.37 9.97 -5.67
N ASN A 112 -9.88 9.73 -6.89
CA ASN A 112 -11.25 10.03 -7.27
C ASN A 112 -12.01 8.72 -7.39
N ILE A 113 -13.09 8.56 -6.63
CA ILE A 113 -14.01 7.43 -6.77
C ILE A 113 -15.08 7.85 -7.76
N LEU A 114 -15.18 7.14 -8.88
CA LEU A 114 -16.26 7.32 -9.85
C LEU A 114 -17.33 6.28 -9.53
N GLN A 115 -18.51 6.76 -9.18
CA GLN A 115 -19.68 5.92 -8.96
C GLN A 115 -20.54 5.96 -10.22
N PHE A 116 -20.83 4.79 -10.78
CA PHE A 116 -21.76 4.66 -11.89
C PHE A 116 -23.14 4.34 -11.35
N ASP A 117 -24.16 5.00 -11.91
CA ASP A 117 -25.55 4.62 -11.65
C ASP A 117 -25.89 3.34 -12.41
N GLU A 118 -26.69 2.46 -11.80
CA GLU A 118 -27.25 1.31 -12.51
C GLU A 118 -28.35 1.80 -13.49
N GLU A 119 -28.30 1.33 -14.75
CA GLU A 119 -29.35 1.62 -15.72
C GLU A 119 -30.68 1.04 -15.20
N LYS A 120 -31.67 1.91 -14.97
CA LYS A 120 -33.02 1.45 -14.66
C LYS A 120 -33.61 0.81 -15.91
N GLU A 121 -33.89 -0.50 -15.86
CA GLU A 121 -34.71 -1.16 -16.87
C GLU A 121 -36.02 -0.37 -17.00
N ALA A 122 -36.29 0.14 -18.20
CA ALA A 122 -37.52 0.84 -18.49
C ALA A 122 -38.68 -0.15 -18.35
N GLU A 123 -39.49 -0.01 -17.30
CA GLU A 123 -40.74 -0.74 -17.16
C GLU A 123 -41.64 -0.44 -18.37
N SER A 124 -41.87 -1.46 -19.19
CA SER A 124 -42.75 -1.45 -20.37
C SER A 124 -44.21 -1.70 -20.02
#